data_AF-A0A959B565-F1
#
_entry.id   AF-A0A959B565-F1
#
_cell.length_a   1.000
_cell.length_b   1.000
_cell.length_c   1.000
_cell.angle_alpha   90.00
_cell.angle_beta   90.00
_cell.angle_gamma   90.00
#
_symmetry.space_group_name_H-M   'P 1'
#
loop_
_entity.id
_entity.type
_entity.pdbx_description
1 polymer ?
#
loop_
_entity_poly.entity_id
_entity_poly.type
_entity_poly.pdbx_seq_one_letter_code
_entity_poly.pdbx_strand_id
1 'polypeptide(L)'
;MKKSLPFFALLVLVFTGLTAQDNSFFTIQVGTFIDAKAADFKPLQSVGLVYAREVGGNLREVYVGGYDSREAADKAATEVRQKGYANAFVQERRAAEGQAIVVIQMATRKIDSKMEWEKFMEAGQLYGIPEGNLLKIVTGPYANTDVAQKDLGRVRKLGYKDAFVKTANSIQLIPLTEFETGLKKPLIPLGLNESAGKSSVLSPSQPAGQPSSYEVLTARTPDVAQPAPQTSIPSSYEYYAGAPTSLNAGTASGTGVSLPAINGKIKRNSVLELQKILKAENSYQGALDGYYGSGTASGYENFLQQNRTIRKYQVLAENMALPGQGDTNNELQRVIDALATNPSAGSRLDAFNEPIARAYRAYEIFSAMGASPDVNRMMNAAIRDAFANQAATGLPFDPYATYAYQDIGQLVLHIYYIHCASSTNVAAPCWLASRHPQEATRAFQSCAGAPNAGLKMQACGQFENWPEIKVLVAIAADLNTDQNFNQQRLAQAATERARLYAAPTPLNKSEQKAVEGWSKNLTSGLNTWASRDPLHQQINAAFQTMFFQSQTRLEDYFMSKGYDANQATGLALATLHTLVAYYTQRFV
;
A
#
# COMPACT_ATOMS: atom_id res chain seq x y z
N MET A 1 -69.35 43.66 11.11
CA MET A 1 -68.36 44.50 10.39
C MET A 1 -67.16 43.65 9.97
N LYS A 2 -66.38 44.10 8.97
CA LYS A 2 -65.27 43.35 8.35
C LYS A 2 -64.03 43.21 9.26
N LYS A 3 -63.25 42.15 8.98
CA LYS A 3 -61.77 41.94 9.12
C LYS A 3 -61.46 40.62 9.85
N SER A 4 -60.49 39.76 9.53
CA SER A 4 -59.80 39.32 8.29
C SER A 4 -58.45 38.70 8.73
N LEU A 5 -58.28 37.38 8.53
CA LEU A 5 -57.03 36.60 8.58
C LEU A 5 -56.25 36.48 9.93
N PRO A 6 -55.33 35.50 10.07
CA PRO A 6 -55.10 34.30 9.23
C PRO A 6 -55.13 32.95 9.96
N PHE A 7 -55.26 31.91 9.15
CA PHE A 7 -55.16 30.49 9.45
C PHE A 7 -53.69 30.11 9.73
N PHE A 8 -53.40 29.37 10.80
CA PHE A 8 -52.07 28.75 11.01
C PHE A 8 -52.25 27.27 11.40
N ALA A 9 -52.22 26.39 10.41
CA ALA A 9 -52.30 24.95 10.62
C ALA A 9 -50.91 24.41 11.00
N LEU A 10 -50.76 23.97 12.25
CA LEU A 10 -49.52 23.38 12.75
C LEU A 10 -49.35 21.95 12.20
N LEU A 11 -48.68 21.83 11.05
CA LEU A 11 -48.34 20.54 10.46
C LEU A 11 -47.21 19.88 11.25
N VAL A 12 -47.55 19.02 12.21
CA VAL A 12 -46.58 18.21 12.98
C VAL A 12 -46.04 17.09 12.08
N LEU A 13 -44.97 17.39 11.36
CA LEU A 13 -44.23 16.44 10.54
C LEU A 13 -43.32 15.58 11.43
N VAL A 14 -43.85 14.44 11.90
CA VAL A 14 -43.05 13.42 12.58
C VAL A 14 -42.13 12.76 11.56
N PHE A 15 -40.93 13.32 11.40
CA PHE A 15 -39.83 12.64 10.72
C PHE A 15 -39.37 11.46 11.58
N THR A 16 -39.97 10.29 11.38
CA THR A 16 -39.31 9.03 11.73
C THR A 16 -38.06 8.90 10.88
N GLY A 17 -36.92 9.27 11.45
CA GLY A 17 -35.62 9.09 10.82
C GLY A 17 -35.40 7.61 10.55
N LEU A 18 -35.57 7.19 9.30
CA LEU A 18 -35.02 5.92 8.81
C LEU A 18 -33.50 6.04 8.86
N THR A 19 -32.92 5.70 10.01
CA THR A 19 -31.49 5.37 10.09
C THR A 19 -31.27 4.18 9.17
N ALA A 20 -30.69 4.42 8.00
CA ALA A 20 -30.15 3.34 7.18
C ALA A 20 -29.15 2.59 8.06
N GLN A 21 -29.48 1.34 8.42
CA GLN A 21 -28.55 0.50 9.16
C GLN A 21 -27.33 0.27 8.25
N ASP A 22 -26.17 0.73 8.71
CA ASP A 22 -24.90 0.53 8.01
C ASP A 22 -24.49 -0.94 8.20
N ASN A 23 -24.99 -1.80 7.31
CA ASN A 23 -24.84 -3.25 7.40
C ASN A 23 -23.42 -3.66 6.97
N SER A 24 -22.44 -3.44 7.84
CA SER A 24 -21.07 -3.93 7.65
C SER A 24 -21.01 -5.46 7.62
N PHE A 25 -20.22 -5.97 6.68
CA PHE A 25 -19.90 -7.39 6.53
C PHE A 25 -18.47 -7.64 7.03
N PHE A 26 -18.30 -8.61 7.93
CA PHE A 26 -17.01 -8.91 8.55
C PHE A 26 -16.45 -10.24 8.06
N THR A 27 -15.15 -10.30 7.79
CA THR A 27 -14.42 -11.53 7.44
C THR A 27 -13.16 -11.63 8.28
N ILE A 28 -12.60 -12.83 8.43
CA ILE A 28 -11.30 -13.01 9.09
C ILE A 28 -10.24 -13.15 8.01
N GLN A 29 -9.24 -12.28 7.98
CA GLN A 29 -8.03 -12.50 7.18
C GLN A 29 -7.09 -13.40 7.96
N VAL A 30 -6.78 -14.58 7.41
CA VAL A 30 -5.92 -15.60 8.04
C VAL A 30 -4.44 -15.30 7.80
N GLY A 31 -4.13 -14.78 6.61
CA GLY A 31 -2.78 -14.44 6.16
C GLY A 31 -2.63 -14.56 4.64
N THR A 32 -1.42 -14.36 4.16
CA THR A 32 -1.06 -14.50 2.73
C THR A 32 -0.10 -15.67 2.59
N PHE A 33 -0.40 -16.58 1.67
CA PHE A 33 0.25 -17.89 1.57
C PHE A 33 0.66 -18.19 0.12
N ILE A 34 1.83 -18.80 -0.06
CA ILE A 34 2.36 -19.28 -1.35
C ILE A 34 1.76 -20.66 -1.65
N ASP A 35 1.34 -20.90 -2.89
CA ASP A 35 0.75 -22.17 -3.38
C ASP A 35 -0.44 -22.69 -2.57
N ALA A 36 -1.14 -21.80 -1.87
CA ALA A 36 -2.18 -22.13 -0.91
C ALA A 36 -3.32 -22.96 -1.52
N LYS A 37 -3.66 -24.07 -0.88
CA LYS A 37 -4.79 -24.94 -1.23
C LYS A 37 -5.77 -24.99 -0.06
N ALA A 38 -7.07 -25.08 -0.32
CA ALA A 38 -8.07 -25.17 0.76
C ALA A 38 -7.85 -26.36 1.71
N ALA A 39 -7.18 -27.43 1.26
CA ALA A 39 -6.78 -28.56 2.08
C ALA A 39 -5.82 -28.17 3.24
N ASP A 40 -4.96 -27.18 3.02
CA ASP A 40 -3.97 -26.70 4.01
C ASP A 40 -4.65 -25.96 5.19
N PHE A 41 -5.93 -25.60 5.01
CA PHE A 41 -6.76 -24.88 5.98
C PHE A 41 -7.95 -25.72 6.47
N LYS A 42 -7.90 -27.05 6.29
CA LYS A 42 -8.95 -27.98 6.75
C LYS A 42 -9.43 -27.75 8.20
N PRO A 43 -8.57 -27.42 9.20
CA PRO A 43 -9.04 -27.10 10.55
C PRO A 43 -10.00 -25.90 10.61
N LEU A 44 -9.85 -24.93 9.70
CA LEU A 44 -10.62 -23.69 9.68
C LEU A 44 -12.02 -23.84 9.04
N GLN A 45 -12.28 -24.91 8.29
CA GLN A 45 -13.59 -25.20 7.70
C GLN A 45 -14.71 -25.35 8.74
N SER A 46 -14.35 -25.68 9.99
CA SER A 46 -15.27 -25.72 11.13
C SER A 46 -15.66 -24.34 11.68
N VAL A 47 -14.91 -23.29 11.34
CA VAL A 47 -15.12 -21.90 11.80
C VAL A 47 -15.94 -21.09 10.78
N GLY A 48 -15.79 -21.40 9.50
CA GLY A 48 -16.50 -20.75 8.39
C GLY A 48 -15.95 -21.18 7.03
N LEU A 49 -16.49 -20.58 5.97
CA LEU A 49 -16.02 -20.84 4.60
C LEU A 49 -14.58 -20.37 4.48
N VAL A 50 -13.66 -21.27 4.17
CA VAL A 50 -12.30 -20.89 3.77
C VAL A 50 -12.32 -20.53 2.29
N TYR A 51 -11.83 -19.34 1.96
CA TYR A 51 -11.74 -18.86 0.58
C TYR A 51 -10.47 -18.04 0.37
N ALA A 52 -10.05 -17.89 -0.89
CA ALA A 52 -8.84 -17.18 -1.25
C ALA A 52 -9.09 -16.03 -2.25
N ARG A 53 -8.20 -15.05 -2.24
CA ARG A 53 -8.03 -14.10 -3.35
C ARG A 53 -6.61 -14.19 -3.88
N GLU A 54 -6.47 -14.29 -5.19
CA GLU A 54 -5.16 -14.28 -5.85
C GLU A 54 -4.64 -12.85 -5.87
N VAL A 55 -3.46 -12.63 -5.28
CA VAL A 55 -2.82 -11.30 -5.20
C VAL A 55 -1.61 -11.16 -6.12
N GLY A 56 -1.09 -12.27 -6.67
CA GLY A 56 -0.04 -12.27 -7.69
C GLY A 56 0.71 -13.60 -7.72
N GLY A 57 1.08 -14.08 -8.91
CA GLY A 57 1.81 -15.35 -9.06
C GLY A 57 1.06 -16.54 -8.45
N ASN A 58 1.66 -17.16 -7.44
CA ASN A 58 1.05 -18.21 -6.61
C ASN A 58 0.70 -17.76 -5.18
N LEU A 59 0.73 -16.44 -4.90
CA LEU A 59 0.31 -15.87 -3.62
C LEU A 59 -1.22 -15.74 -3.54
N ARG A 60 -1.76 -16.21 -2.43
CA ARG A 60 -3.19 -16.18 -2.10
C ARG A 60 -3.40 -15.57 -0.71
N GLU A 61 -4.20 -14.50 -0.64
CA GLU A 61 -4.75 -14.03 0.63
C GLU A 61 -5.89 -14.97 1.03
N VAL A 62 -5.75 -15.63 2.18
CA VAL A 62 -6.73 -16.60 2.67
C VAL A 62 -7.59 -15.97 3.75
N TYR A 63 -8.90 -16.19 3.63
CA TYR A 63 -9.93 -15.64 4.49
C TYR A 63 -10.83 -16.75 5.04
N VAL A 64 -11.49 -16.46 6.16
CA VAL A 64 -12.49 -17.34 6.78
C VAL A 64 -13.78 -16.59 7.07
N GLY A 65 -14.88 -17.18 6.60
CA GLY A 65 -16.24 -16.85 6.97
C GLY A 65 -16.81 -15.60 6.31
N GLY A 66 -17.82 -15.05 6.96
CA GLY A 66 -18.61 -13.92 6.52
C GLY A 66 -19.73 -13.73 7.52
N TYR A 67 -19.64 -12.64 8.28
CA TYR A 67 -20.40 -12.43 9.50
C TYR A 67 -21.08 -11.07 9.47
N ASP A 68 -22.36 -11.01 9.83
CA ASP A 68 -23.15 -9.77 9.87
C ASP A 68 -22.93 -8.96 11.16
N SER A 69 -22.03 -9.39 12.03
CA SER A 69 -21.65 -8.66 13.25
C SER A 69 -20.18 -8.84 13.60
N ARG A 70 -19.59 -7.77 14.14
CA ARG A 70 -18.20 -7.76 14.62
C ARG A 70 -17.98 -8.75 15.76
N GLU A 71 -18.95 -8.91 16.66
CA GLU A 71 -18.87 -9.87 17.78
C GLU A 71 -18.75 -11.32 17.30
N ALA A 72 -19.51 -11.71 16.27
CA ALA A 72 -19.40 -13.05 15.68
C ALA A 72 -18.03 -13.24 14.99
N ALA A 73 -17.54 -12.23 14.28
CA ALA A 73 -16.23 -12.25 13.66
C ALA A 73 -15.07 -12.29 14.68
N ASP A 74 -15.15 -11.56 15.79
CA ASP A 74 -14.14 -11.54 16.86
C ASP A 74 -14.05 -12.89 17.59
N LYS A 75 -15.20 -13.55 17.83
CA LYS A 75 -15.26 -14.93 18.36
C LYS A 75 -14.59 -15.92 17.40
N ALA A 76 -14.99 -15.89 16.13
CA ALA A 76 -14.43 -16.76 15.11
C ALA A 76 -12.93 -16.48 14.85
N ALA A 77 -12.47 -15.23 14.89
CA ALA A 77 -11.05 -14.88 14.80
C ALA A 77 -10.24 -15.46 15.96
N THR A 78 -10.81 -15.46 17.16
CA THR A 78 -10.18 -16.09 18.34
C THR A 78 -10.03 -17.60 18.14
N GLU A 79 -11.04 -18.27 17.57
CA GLU A 79 -10.97 -19.69 17.24
C GLU A 79 -9.93 -19.98 16.12
N VAL A 80 -9.86 -19.13 15.08
CA VAL A 80 -8.83 -19.24 14.03
C VAL A 80 -7.41 -19.11 14.61
N ARG A 81 -7.18 -18.18 15.55
CA ARG A 81 -5.88 -18.05 16.25
C ARG A 81 -5.55 -19.29 17.09
N GLN A 82 -6.52 -19.83 17.81
CA GLN A 82 -6.35 -21.07 18.59
C GLN A 82 -6.01 -22.29 17.72
N LYS A 83 -6.42 -22.30 16.45
CA LYS A 83 -6.06 -23.34 15.46
C LYS A 83 -4.70 -23.12 14.77
N GLY A 84 -3.86 -22.23 15.31
CA GLY A 84 -2.46 -22.03 14.91
C GLY A 84 -2.19 -20.79 14.06
N TYR A 85 -3.23 -20.03 13.67
CA TYR A 85 -3.09 -18.85 12.81
C TYR A 85 -3.07 -17.58 13.66
N ALA A 86 -2.04 -17.42 14.49
CA ALA A 86 -1.96 -16.39 15.53
C ALA A 86 -2.14 -14.94 15.02
N ASN A 87 -1.75 -14.67 13.77
CA ASN A 87 -1.84 -13.35 13.14
C ASN A 87 -3.21 -13.06 12.50
N ALA A 88 -4.19 -13.97 12.59
CA ALA A 88 -5.49 -13.76 11.98
C ALA A 88 -6.24 -12.58 12.61
N PHE A 89 -6.93 -11.76 11.81
CA PHE A 89 -7.64 -10.57 12.29
C PHE A 89 -8.97 -10.34 11.56
N VAL A 90 -9.89 -9.63 12.21
CA VAL A 90 -11.17 -9.25 11.63
C VAL A 90 -10.99 -8.06 10.70
N GLN A 91 -11.42 -8.23 9.44
CA GLN A 91 -11.54 -7.18 8.45
C GLN A 91 -13.02 -6.81 8.29
N GLU A 92 -13.33 -5.54 8.53
CA GLU A 92 -14.64 -4.95 8.19
C GLU A 92 -14.69 -4.61 6.70
N ARG A 93 -15.85 -4.81 6.07
CA ARG A 93 -16.18 -4.36 4.71
C ARG A 93 -17.53 -3.66 4.77
N ARG A 94 -17.58 -2.35 4.50
CA ARG A 94 -18.82 -1.58 4.67
C ARG A 94 -19.76 -1.78 3.49
N ALA A 95 -21.08 -1.80 3.75
CA ALA A 95 -22.08 -1.93 2.69
C ALA A 95 -21.90 -0.88 1.57
N ALA A 96 -21.47 0.34 1.95
CA ALA A 96 -21.21 1.46 1.05
C ALA A 96 -20.02 1.27 0.09
N GLU A 97 -19.09 0.33 0.36
CA GLU A 97 -18.00 -0.03 -0.56
C GLU A 97 -18.48 -0.91 -1.72
N GLY A 98 -19.71 -1.41 -1.63
CA GLY A 98 -20.30 -2.33 -2.59
C GLY A 98 -21.39 -1.73 -3.45
N GLN A 99 -21.82 -2.53 -4.42
CA GLN A 99 -22.89 -2.19 -5.35
C GLN A 99 -23.99 -3.25 -5.29
N ALA A 100 -25.23 -2.81 -5.50
CA ALA A 100 -26.37 -3.70 -5.65
C ALA A 100 -26.28 -4.43 -7.00
N ILE A 101 -26.07 -5.75 -6.95
CA ILE A 101 -25.92 -6.60 -8.13
C ILE A 101 -26.99 -7.69 -8.16
N VAL A 102 -27.40 -8.06 -9.37
CA VAL A 102 -28.43 -9.07 -9.59
C VAL A 102 -27.78 -10.44 -9.77
N VAL A 103 -28.24 -11.44 -9.02
CA VAL A 103 -27.78 -12.83 -9.08
C VAL A 103 -28.97 -13.79 -9.07
N ILE A 104 -28.74 -15.03 -9.52
CA ILE A 104 -29.68 -16.13 -9.34
C ILE A 104 -29.18 -17.01 -8.21
N GLN A 105 -29.92 -17.07 -7.10
CA GLN A 105 -29.62 -17.99 -6.01
C GLN A 105 -30.18 -19.37 -6.37
N MET A 106 -29.31 -20.39 -6.36
CA MET A 106 -29.62 -21.74 -6.82
C MET A 106 -29.81 -22.72 -5.67
N ALA A 107 -29.05 -22.53 -4.59
CA ALA A 107 -29.08 -23.37 -3.40
C ALA A 107 -28.61 -22.63 -2.16
N THR A 108 -28.97 -23.17 -1.00
CA THR A 108 -28.30 -22.91 0.27
C THR A 108 -27.83 -24.25 0.83
N ARG A 109 -26.58 -24.30 1.31
CA ARG A 109 -25.93 -25.51 1.86
C ARG A 109 -25.21 -25.15 3.15
N LYS A 110 -24.91 -26.13 3.99
CA LYS A 110 -23.99 -25.93 5.11
C LYS A 110 -22.56 -25.99 4.60
N ILE A 111 -21.66 -25.19 5.19
CA ILE A 111 -20.27 -25.09 4.75
C ILE A 111 -19.50 -26.41 5.01
N ASP A 112 -19.87 -27.13 6.06
CA ASP A 112 -19.36 -28.46 6.43
C ASP A 112 -19.89 -29.63 5.58
N SER A 113 -20.88 -29.39 4.72
CA SER A 113 -21.52 -30.46 3.94
C SER A 113 -20.75 -30.79 2.66
N LYS A 114 -20.78 -32.06 2.23
CA LYS A 114 -20.18 -32.48 0.95
C LYS A 114 -20.92 -31.81 -0.21
N MET A 115 -20.26 -30.86 -0.88
CA MET A 115 -20.82 -30.13 -2.03
C MET A 115 -20.45 -30.82 -3.35
N GLU A 116 -21.44 -30.98 -4.23
CA GLU A 116 -21.29 -31.50 -5.60
C GLU A 116 -21.03 -30.33 -6.55
N TRP A 117 -19.81 -29.78 -6.50
CA TRP A 117 -19.45 -28.55 -7.21
C TRP A 117 -19.61 -28.65 -8.74
N GLU A 118 -19.37 -29.84 -9.30
CA GLU A 118 -19.48 -30.15 -10.72
C GLU A 118 -20.87 -29.78 -11.27
N LYS A 119 -21.93 -30.16 -10.55
CA LYS A 119 -23.33 -29.88 -10.96
C LYS A 119 -23.62 -28.39 -10.95
N PHE A 120 -23.10 -27.66 -9.95
CA PHE A 120 -23.28 -26.22 -9.88
C PHE A 120 -22.56 -25.49 -11.02
N MET A 121 -21.38 -25.96 -11.45
CA MET A 121 -20.61 -25.31 -12.52
C MET A 121 -21.33 -25.32 -13.89
N GLU A 122 -22.27 -26.24 -14.13
CA GLU A 122 -23.15 -26.21 -15.32
C GLU A 122 -24.00 -24.94 -15.41
N ALA A 123 -24.29 -24.29 -14.28
CA ALA A 123 -25.03 -23.05 -14.25
C ALA A 123 -24.23 -21.83 -14.75
N GLY A 124 -22.89 -21.89 -14.73
CA GLY A 124 -22.01 -20.79 -15.15
C GLY A 124 -20.96 -20.44 -14.10
N GLN A 125 -20.45 -19.20 -14.11
CA GLN A 125 -19.55 -18.74 -13.05
C GLN A 125 -20.31 -18.69 -11.72
N LEU A 126 -19.67 -19.23 -10.68
CA LEU A 126 -20.23 -19.42 -9.36
C LEU A 126 -19.69 -18.40 -8.36
N TYR A 127 -20.57 -18.01 -7.45
CA TYR A 127 -20.24 -17.21 -6.27
C TYR A 127 -20.93 -17.79 -5.03
N GLY A 128 -20.28 -17.65 -3.89
CA GLY A 128 -20.82 -17.94 -2.58
C GLY A 128 -21.16 -16.65 -1.85
N ILE A 129 -22.29 -16.61 -1.17
CA ILE A 129 -22.61 -15.60 -0.16
C ILE A 129 -22.68 -16.34 1.19
N PRO A 130 -21.66 -16.20 2.06
CA PRO A 130 -21.64 -16.82 3.38
C PRO A 130 -22.60 -16.10 4.33
N GLU A 131 -23.22 -16.86 5.23
CA GLU A 131 -24.14 -16.40 6.26
C GLU A 131 -23.98 -17.34 7.48
N GLY A 132 -22.99 -17.04 8.33
CA GLY A 132 -22.60 -17.95 9.41
C GLY A 132 -22.11 -19.31 8.89
N ASN A 133 -22.76 -20.41 9.28
CA ASN A 133 -22.45 -21.77 8.78
C ASN A 133 -23.23 -22.14 7.48
N LEU A 134 -23.92 -21.18 6.85
CA LEU A 134 -24.60 -21.39 5.58
C LEU A 134 -23.85 -20.71 4.42
N LEU A 135 -23.90 -21.37 3.27
CA LEU A 135 -23.44 -20.83 1.99
C LEU A 135 -24.62 -20.77 1.02
N LYS A 136 -25.00 -19.57 0.61
CA LYS A 136 -25.91 -19.34 -0.52
C LYS A 136 -25.08 -19.41 -1.81
N ILE A 137 -25.32 -20.43 -2.62
CA ILE A 137 -24.63 -20.63 -3.91
C ILE A 137 -25.44 -19.91 -4.99
N VAL A 138 -24.80 -18.99 -5.69
CA VAL A 138 -25.41 -18.12 -6.70
C VAL A 138 -24.63 -18.15 -8.01
N THR A 139 -25.30 -17.80 -9.11
CA THR A 139 -24.66 -17.52 -10.40
C THR A 139 -25.05 -16.12 -10.90
N GLY A 140 -24.25 -15.57 -11.83
CA GLY A 140 -24.26 -14.15 -12.22
C GLY A 140 -22.83 -13.60 -12.22
N PRO A 141 -22.62 -12.30 -11.92
CA PRO A 141 -23.63 -11.25 -11.81
C PRO A 141 -24.31 -10.97 -13.17
N TYR A 142 -25.57 -10.54 -13.12
CA TYR A 142 -26.34 -10.14 -14.30
C TYR A 142 -26.48 -8.61 -14.36
N ALA A 143 -26.55 -8.07 -15.58
CA ALA A 143 -26.66 -6.63 -15.81
C ALA A 143 -27.93 -6.00 -15.21
N ASN A 144 -29.03 -6.75 -15.13
CA ASN A 144 -30.29 -6.34 -14.50
C ASN A 144 -31.22 -7.55 -14.25
N THR A 145 -32.34 -7.28 -13.58
CA THR A 145 -33.38 -8.28 -13.25
C THR A 145 -33.95 -8.97 -14.48
N ASP A 146 -34.16 -8.29 -15.60
CA ASP A 146 -34.76 -8.87 -16.81
C ASP A 146 -33.83 -9.90 -17.47
N VAL A 147 -32.53 -9.62 -17.50
CA VAL A 147 -31.52 -10.56 -18.01
C VAL A 147 -31.44 -11.80 -17.10
N ALA A 148 -31.42 -11.60 -15.78
CA ALA A 148 -31.43 -12.71 -14.82
C ALA A 148 -32.72 -13.54 -14.91
N GLN A 149 -33.88 -12.91 -15.09
CA GLN A 149 -35.17 -13.58 -15.21
C GLN A 149 -35.29 -14.39 -16.50
N LYS A 150 -34.67 -13.94 -17.60
CA LYS A 150 -34.54 -14.72 -18.84
C LYS A 150 -33.67 -15.95 -18.65
N ASP A 151 -32.54 -15.83 -17.95
CA ASP A 151 -31.62 -16.95 -17.72
C ASP A 151 -32.11 -17.92 -16.62
N LEU A 152 -32.99 -17.48 -15.72
CA LEU A 152 -33.62 -18.32 -14.70
C LEU A 152 -34.31 -19.56 -15.28
N GLY A 153 -34.88 -19.45 -16.48
CA GLY A 153 -35.47 -20.58 -17.20
C GLY A 153 -34.46 -21.66 -17.58
N ARG A 154 -33.19 -21.30 -17.85
CA ARG A 154 -32.09 -22.25 -18.07
C ARG A 154 -31.65 -22.87 -16.74
N VAL A 155 -31.41 -22.06 -15.71
CA VAL A 155 -30.97 -22.53 -14.38
C VAL A 155 -31.97 -23.54 -13.78
N ARG A 156 -33.28 -23.29 -13.93
CA ARG A 156 -34.33 -24.25 -13.49
C ARG A 156 -34.35 -25.55 -14.29
N LYS A 157 -34.00 -25.53 -15.59
CA LYS A 157 -33.88 -26.74 -16.43
C LYS A 157 -32.68 -27.61 -16.05
N LEU A 158 -31.62 -27.04 -15.46
CA LEU A 158 -30.50 -27.77 -14.87
C LEU A 158 -30.85 -28.47 -13.53
N GLY A 159 -32.11 -28.42 -13.10
CA GLY A 159 -32.60 -29.11 -11.89
C GLY A 159 -32.81 -28.19 -10.68
N TYR A 160 -32.33 -26.96 -10.71
CA TYR A 160 -32.52 -25.96 -9.64
C TYR A 160 -33.92 -25.32 -9.70
N LYS A 161 -34.98 -26.13 -9.52
CA LYS A 161 -36.39 -25.70 -9.67
C LYS A 161 -36.74 -24.50 -8.81
N ASP A 162 -36.22 -24.47 -7.58
CA ASP A 162 -36.47 -23.42 -6.58
C ASP A 162 -35.53 -22.21 -6.73
N ALA A 163 -34.71 -22.15 -7.78
CA ALA A 163 -33.87 -21.00 -8.05
C ALA A 163 -34.72 -19.73 -8.24
N PHE A 164 -34.18 -18.59 -7.80
CA PHE A 164 -34.83 -17.29 -7.91
C PHE A 164 -33.82 -16.16 -8.11
N VAL A 165 -34.26 -15.10 -8.80
CA VAL A 165 -33.49 -13.85 -8.95
C VAL A 165 -33.53 -13.07 -7.64
N LYS A 166 -32.40 -12.54 -7.20
CA LYS A 166 -32.29 -11.63 -6.05
C LYS A 166 -31.24 -10.55 -6.31
N THR A 167 -31.37 -9.46 -5.56
CA THR A 167 -30.28 -8.49 -5.39
C THR A 167 -29.40 -8.93 -4.23
N ALA A 168 -28.09 -8.74 -4.36
CA ALA A 168 -27.08 -8.90 -3.31
C ALA A 168 -26.11 -7.72 -3.35
N ASN A 169 -25.40 -7.47 -2.25
CA ASN A 169 -24.30 -6.49 -2.25
C ASN A 169 -23.02 -7.18 -2.73
N SER A 170 -22.30 -6.56 -3.68
CA SER A 170 -21.09 -7.13 -4.28
C SER A 170 -19.97 -7.47 -3.28
N ILE A 171 -19.87 -6.81 -2.11
CA ILE A 171 -18.84 -7.15 -1.10
C ILE A 171 -19.03 -8.53 -0.48
N GLN A 172 -20.25 -9.06 -0.52
CA GLN A 172 -20.64 -10.35 0.06
C GLN A 172 -20.42 -11.52 -0.91
N LEU A 173 -20.12 -11.25 -2.19
CA LEU A 173 -19.88 -12.29 -3.19
C LEU A 173 -18.42 -12.75 -3.14
N ILE A 174 -18.24 -14.00 -2.78
CA ILE A 174 -16.97 -14.72 -2.85
C ILE A 174 -16.96 -15.52 -4.16
N PRO A 175 -16.05 -15.26 -5.11
CA PRO A 175 -15.89 -16.11 -6.29
C PRO A 175 -15.55 -17.54 -5.86
N LEU A 176 -16.26 -18.54 -6.40
CA LEU A 176 -15.93 -19.94 -6.16
C LEU A 176 -15.01 -20.43 -7.28
N THR A 177 -13.74 -20.63 -6.94
CA THR A 177 -12.63 -20.94 -7.87
C THR A 177 -12.12 -22.36 -7.66
N GLU A 178 -10.98 -22.72 -8.29
CA GLU A 178 -10.28 -23.98 -8.00
C GLU A 178 -9.91 -24.10 -6.51
N PHE A 179 -9.66 -22.99 -5.80
CA PHE A 179 -9.35 -23.03 -4.36
C PHE A 179 -10.54 -23.56 -3.55
N GLU A 180 -11.72 -22.96 -3.70
CA GLU A 180 -12.92 -23.30 -2.92
C GLU A 180 -13.57 -24.62 -3.37
N THR A 181 -13.52 -24.90 -4.68
CA THR A 181 -14.21 -26.07 -5.26
C THR A 181 -13.32 -27.31 -5.36
N GLY A 182 -12.00 -27.15 -5.40
CA GLY A 182 -11.05 -28.22 -5.77
C GLY A 182 -11.10 -28.61 -7.26
N LEU A 183 -11.93 -27.95 -8.07
CA LEU A 183 -12.12 -28.28 -9.48
C LEU A 183 -11.32 -27.33 -10.37
N LYS A 184 -10.43 -27.92 -11.17
CA LYS A 184 -9.78 -27.20 -12.27
C LYS A 184 -10.84 -26.84 -13.31
N LYS A 185 -10.93 -25.56 -13.65
CA LYS A 185 -11.71 -25.14 -14.83
C LYS A 185 -11.20 -25.91 -16.05
N PRO A 186 -12.05 -26.57 -16.84
CA PRO A 186 -11.60 -27.21 -18.06
C PRO A 186 -10.95 -26.15 -18.95
N LEU A 187 -9.78 -26.47 -19.51
CA LEU A 187 -9.13 -25.64 -20.52
C LEU A 187 -10.15 -25.41 -21.64
N ILE A 188 -10.51 -24.15 -21.89
CA ILE A 188 -11.41 -23.78 -22.98
C ILE A 188 -10.80 -24.36 -24.27
N PRO A 189 -11.48 -25.29 -24.97
CA PRO A 189 -10.97 -25.76 -26.24
C PRO A 189 -10.97 -24.57 -27.20
N LEU A 190 -9.78 -24.11 -27.58
CA LEU A 190 -9.64 -23.23 -28.73
C LEU A 190 -10.14 -24.02 -29.93
N GLY A 191 -11.34 -23.67 -30.40
CA GLY A 191 -11.95 -24.26 -31.59
C GLY A 191 -11.16 -23.88 -32.83
N LEU A 192 -10.04 -24.55 -33.06
CA LEU A 192 -9.37 -24.57 -34.34
C LEU A 192 -10.30 -25.27 -35.33
N ASN A 193 -11.02 -24.47 -36.12
CA ASN A 193 -11.67 -24.93 -37.33
C ASN A 193 -10.61 -25.31 -38.36
N GLU A 194 -9.95 -26.45 -38.18
CA GLU A 194 -9.19 -27.09 -39.25
C GLU A 194 -10.16 -27.66 -40.28
N SER A 195 -10.35 -26.89 -41.35
CA SER A 195 -11.05 -27.37 -42.54
C SER A 195 -10.31 -28.57 -43.11
N ALA A 196 -11.05 -29.63 -43.45
CA ALA A 196 -10.51 -30.96 -43.69
C ALA A 196 -9.45 -31.03 -44.81
N GLY A 197 -8.30 -31.64 -44.49
CA GLY A 197 -7.28 -32.10 -45.44
C GLY A 197 -6.85 -33.53 -45.12
N LYS A 198 -7.14 -34.48 -46.01
CA LYS A 198 -6.84 -35.92 -45.81
C LYS A 198 -5.35 -36.24 -46.02
N SER A 199 -4.75 -37.02 -45.12
CA SER A 199 -3.83 -38.16 -45.36
C SER A 199 -3.29 -38.68 -44.02
N SER A 200 -3.71 -39.86 -43.55
CA SER A 200 -3.14 -41.19 -43.87
C SER A 200 -1.84 -41.53 -43.12
N VAL A 201 -2.02 -42.26 -42.00
CA VAL A 201 -1.22 -43.41 -41.49
C VAL A 201 0.31 -43.37 -41.61
N LEU A 202 1.01 -43.46 -40.46
CA LEU A 202 1.97 -44.55 -40.15
C LEU A 202 2.57 -44.41 -38.73
N SER A 203 2.53 -45.49 -37.95
CA SER A 203 3.45 -45.75 -36.83
C SER A 203 4.55 -46.70 -37.32
N PRO A 204 5.79 -46.62 -36.82
CA PRO A 204 6.34 -47.81 -36.16
C PRO A 204 7.34 -47.58 -35.00
N SER A 205 7.21 -48.44 -33.99
CA SER A 205 8.27 -49.22 -33.30
C SER A 205 9.48 -48.57 -32.58
N GLN A 206 9.59 -48.90 -31.29
CA GLN A 206 10.82 -49.04 -30.47
C GLN A 206 11.20 -50.55 -30.36
N PRO A 207 12.29 -50.97 -29.68
CA PRO A 207 13.61 -50.35 -29.45
C PRO A 207 14.81 -51.34 -29.65
N ALA A 208 16.07 -50.84 -29.67
CA ALA A 208 17.26 -51.57 -29.21
C ALA A 208 18.49 -50.62 -29.07
N GLY A 209 19.24 -50.68 -27.96
CA GLY A 209 20.54 -49.98 -27.84
C GLY A 209 20.86 -49.26 -26.52
N GLN A 210 20.93 -49.99 -25.41
CA GLN A 210 21.64 -49.60 -24.17
C GLN A 210 22.68 -50.71 -23.88
N PRO A 211 23.82 -50.48 -23.19
CA PRO A 211 23.92 -49.87 -21.85
C PRO A 211 25.08 -48.82 -21.77
N SER A 212 25.54 -48.24 -20.66
CA SER A 212 25.33 -48.35 -19.20
C SER A 212 25.64 -46.95 -18.58
N SER A 213 25.63 -46.63 -17.28
CA SER A 213 25.12 -47.24 -16.03
C SER A 213 25.22 -46.19 -14.91
N TYR A 214 24.20 -46.05 -14.06
CA TYR A 214 24.39 -45.77 -12.63
C TYR A 214 23.23 -46.34 -11.80
N GLU A 215 23.50 -46.56 -10.52
CA GLU A 215 22.73 -47.45 -9.66
C GLU A 215 21.43 -46.84 -9.11
N VAL A 216 20.52 -47.72 -8.73
CA VAL A 216 19.31 -47.40 -7.95
C VAL A 216 19.74 -46.92 -6.57
N LEU A 217 19.44 -45.67 -6.23
CA LEU A 217 19.42 -45.21 -4.85
C LEU A 217 17.99 -45.05 -4.34
N THR A 218 17.73 -45.74 -3.25
CA THR A 218 16.43 -45.89 -2.58
C THR A 218 15.86 -44.55 -2.13
N ALA A 219 14.53 -44.44 -2.12
CA ALA A 219 13.83 -43.25 -1.64
C ALA A 219 14.27 -42.87 -0.22
N ARG A 220 14.91 -41.70 -0.09
CA ARG A 220 14.95 -40.98 1.19
C ARG A 220 13.65 -40.21 1.32
N THR A 221 12.90 -40.49 2.39
CA THR A 221 11.88 -39.58 2.90
C THR A 221 12.48 -38.18 3.03
N PRO A 222 11.85 -37.13 2.48
CA PRO A 222 12.22 -35.76 2.82
C PRO A 222 11.94 -35.58 4.31
N ASP A 223 13.01 -35.48 5.09
CA ASP A 223 12.91 -34.98 6.45
C ASP A 223 12.38 -33.55 6.34
N VAL A 224 11.29 -33.24 7.04
CA VAL A 224 10.60 -31.95 6.90
C VAL A 224 11.40 -30.91 7.66
N ALA A 225 12.43 -30.39 6.99
CA ALA A 225 13.04 -29.12 7.33
C ALA A 225 11.96 -28.04 7.22
N GLN A 226 11.30 -27.80 8.36
CA GLN A 226 10.30 -26.78 8.58
C GLN A 226 10.76 -25.48 7.90
N PRO A 227 10.03 -24.95 6.90
CA PRO A 227 10.47 -23.76 6.19
C PRO A 227 10.62 -22.64 7.21
N ALA A 228 11.84 -22.08 7.29
CA ALA A 228 12.13 -21.00 8.22
C ALA A 228 11.11 -19.88 8.01
N PRO A 229 10.50 -19.35 9.10
CA PRO A 229 9.41 -18.40 8.98
C PRO A 229 9.85 -17.22 8.11
N GLN A 230 9.19 -17.06 6.96
CA GLN A 230 9.41 -15.88 6.14
C GLN A 230 8.95 -14.68 6.97
N THR A 231 9.90 -13.80 7.29
CA THR A 231 9.58 -12.52 7.92
C THR A 231 8.71 -11.73 6.94
N SER A 232 7.40 -11.75 7.20
CA SER A 232 6.45 -10.82 6.60
C SER A 232 6.98 -9.41 6.84
N ILE A 233 7.26 -8.68 5.76
CA ILE A 233 7.51 -7.24 5.85
C ILE A 233 6.25 -6.66 6.50
N PRO A 234 6.36 -5.93 7.64
CA PRO A 234 5.18 -5.42 8.33
C PRO A 234 4.33 -4.55 7.38
N SER A 235 3.01 -4.63 7.52
CA SER A 235 2.09 -3.73 6.81
C SER A 235 2.16 -2.29 7.36
N SER A 236 2.88 -2.07 8.46
CA SER A 236 3.30 -0.76 8.97
C SER A 236 4.73 -0.43 8.50
N TYR A 237 4.96 0.83 8.14
CA TYR A 237 6.29 1.36 7.81
C TYR A 237 7.14 1.63 9.07
N GLU A 238 6.97 0.81 10.11
CA GLU A 238 7.67 0.93 11.39
C GLU A 238 9.07 0.30 11.29
N TYR A 239 9.97 1.00 10.59
CA TYR A 239 11.40 0.78 10.75
C TYR A 239 11.80 1.14 12.19
N TYR A 240 12.54 0.25 12.84
CA TYR A 240 12.84 0.32 14.27
C TYR A 240 13.56 1.61 14.67
N ALA A 241 13.24 2.14 15.86
CA ALA A 241 13.88 3.29 16.48
C ALA A 241 15.31 2.97 16.99
N GLY A 242 16.22 2.71 16.04
CA GLY A 242 17.65 2.56 16.32
C GLY A 242 18.27 3.87 16.81
N ALA A 243 19.24 3.78 17.71
CA ALA A 243 19.96 4.95 18.21
C ALA A 243 20.69 5.66 17.05
N PRO A 244 20.57 6.99 16.90
CA PRO A 244 21.21 7.73 15.82
C PRO A 244 22.73 7.82 16.04
N THR A 245 23.50 7.62 14.98
CA THR A 245 24.85 8.20 14.91
C THR A 245 24.72 9.69 14.60
N SER A 246 25.15 10.54 15.53
CA SER A 246 25.19 11.99 15.32
C SER A 246 26.27 12.35 14.30
N LEU A 247 25.87 12.76 13.09
CA LEU A 247 26.75 13.31 12.07
C LEU A 247 26.24 14.70 11.65
N ASN A 248 27.18 15.62 11.44
CA ASN A 248 26.89 17.04 11.27
C ASN A 248 25.99 17.31 10.06
N ALA A 249 24.75 17.73 10.31
CA ALA A 249 23.84 18.23 9.29
C ALA A 249 24.29 19.64 8.86
N GLY A 250 24.80 19.76 7.63
CA GLY A 250 25.08 21.05 7.01
C GLY A 250 23.79 21.87 6.82
N THR A 251 23.88 23.18 7.05
CA THR A 251 22.79 24.13 6.85
C THR A 251 22.46 24.28 5.36
N ALA A 252 21.18 24.16 5.00
CA ALA A 252 20.69 24.39 3.64
C ALA A 252 19.40 25.23 3.66
N SER A 253 19.53 26.50 3.27
CA SER A 253 18.40 27.41 3.08
C SER A 253 17.76 27.20 1.72
N GLY A 254 16.44 26.93 1.68
CA GLY A 254 15.58 27.19 0.53
C GLY A 254 15.58 26.15 -0.61
N THR A 255 14.35 25.82 -1.06
CA THR A 255 14.03 25.31 -2.40
C THR A 255 14.88 24.15 -2.96
N GLY A 256 14.50 22.92 -2.59
CA GLY A 256 14.89 21.70 -3.30
C GLY A 256 16.26 21.14 -2.90
N VAL A 257 16.35 19.81 -2.86
CA VAL A 257 17.64 19.12 -2.64
C VAL A 257 18.43 19.23 -3.94
N SER A 258 19.64 19.78 -3.88
CA SER A 258 20.55 19.77 -5.03
C SER A 258 20.81 18.33 -5.47
N LEU A 259 20.65 18.08 -6.77
CA LEU A 259 20.73 16.73 -7.33
C LEU A 259 22.13 16.12 -7.04
N PRO A 260 22.23 14.99 -6.31
CA PRO A 260 23.52 14.44 -5.93
C PRO A 260 24.38 14.08 -7.15
N ALA A 261 25.64 14.49 -7.10
CA ALA A 261 26.66 14.06 -8.05
C ALA A 261 26.97 12.57 -7.82
N ILE A 262 26.94 11.78 -8.89
CA ILE A 262 27.16 10.34 -8.78
C ILE A 262 28.66 10.05 -8.64
N ASN A 263 29.05 9.33 -7.59
CA ASN A 263 30.45 8.92 -7.41
C ASN A 263 30.76 7.69 -8.28
N GLY A 264 31.29 7.93 -9.49
CA GLY A 264 31.66 6.89 -10.44
C GLY A 264 32.75 5.93 -10.00
N LYS A 265 33.49 6.22 -8.92
CA LYS A 265 34.57 5.36 -8.39
C LYS A 265 34.07 4.20 -7.51
N ILE A 266 32.79 4.22 -7.13
CA ILE A 266 32.18 3.19 -6.27
C ILE A 266 31.43 2.20 -7.17
N LYS A 267 31.70 0.90 -6.96
CA LYS A 267 30.98 -0.20 -7.63
C LYS A 267 29.65 -0.45 -6.91
N ARG A 268 28.55 -0.50 -7.65
CA ARG A 268 27.19 -0.69 -7.09
C ARG A 268 26.38 -1.67 -7.93
N ASN A 269 25.43 -2.37 -7.30
CA ASN A 269 24.51 -3.26 -8.03
C ASN A 269 23.47 -2.46 -8.84
N SER A 270 23.00 -1.31 -8.30
CA SER A 270 22.15 -0.34 -8.99
C SER A 270 22.69 0.02 -10.38
N VAL A 271 23.97 0.41 -10.43
CA VAL A 271 24.68 0.75 -11.66
C VAL A 271 24.83 -0.47 -12.59
N LEU A 272 25.08 -1.67 -12.05
CA LEU A 272 25.20 -2.88 -12.85
C LEU A 272 23.87 -3.25 -13.54
N GLU A 273 22.74 -3.15 -12.85
CA GLU A 273 21.41 -3.38 -13.46
C GLU A 273 21.07 -2.28 -14.47
N LEU A 274 21.37 -1.01 -14.17
CA LEU A 274 21.25 0.10 -15.11
C LEU A 274 22.05 -0.16 -16.40
N GLN A 275 23.32 -0.54 -16.28
CA GLN A 275 24.19 -0.87 -17.43
C GLN A 275 23.62 -2.01 -18.29
N LYS A 276 23.01 -3.05 -17.68
CA LYS A 276 22.34 -4.13 -18.43
C LYS A 276 21.19 -3.60 -19.28
N ILE A 277 20.33 -2.76 -18.71
CA ILE A 277 19.16 -2.18 -19.39
C ILE A 277 19.61 -1.28 -20.55
N LEU A 278 20.52 -0.33 -20.27
CA LEU A 278 21.07 0.56 -21.30
C LEU A 278 21.77 -0.21 -22.44
N LYS A 279 22.35 -1.38 -22.14
CA LYS A 279 22.97 -2.25 -23.15
C LYS A 279 21.95 -3.02 -23.98
N ALA A 280 20.88 -3.53 -23.35
CA ALA A 280 19.76 -4.16 -24.08
C ALA A 280 19.04 -3.17 -25.00
N GLU A 281 18.91 -1.91 -24.57
CA GLU A 281 18.32 -0.79 -25.33
C GLU A 281 19.33 -0.16 -26.32
N ASN A 282 20.52 -0.76 -26.50
CA ASN A 282 21.61 -0.34 -27.40
C ASN A 282 22.21 1.07 -27.16
N SER A 283 21.79 1.78 -26.10
CA SER A 283 22.33 3.12 -25.78
C SER A 283 23.71 3.07 -25.10
N TYR A 284 24.09 1.92 -24.53
CA TYR A 284 25.38 1.70 -23.86
C TYR A 284 26.12 0.49 -24.44
N GLN A 285 27.39 0.67 -24.81
CA GLN A 285 28.22 -0.36 -25.43
C GLN A 285 29.38 -0.87 -24.53
N GLY A 286 29.60 -0.24 -23.37
CA GLY A 286 30.70 -0.56 -22.46
C GLY A 286 30.55 -1.88 -21.68
N ALA A 287 31.44 -2.09 -20.72
CA ALA A 287 31.44 -3.28 -19.86
C ALA A 287 30.32 -3.25 -18.81
N LEU A 288 29.84 -4.42 -18.39
CA LEU A 288 28.89 -4.55 -17.28
C LEU A 288 29.68 -4.69 -15.97
N ASP A 289 30.27 -3.60 -15.50
CA ASP A 289 31.25 -3.57 -14.42
C ASP A 289 30.70 -3.05 -13.07
N GLY A 290 29.55 -2.37 -13.09
CA GLY A 290 28.91 -1.73 -11.93
C GLY A 290 29.51 -0.37 -11.52
N TYR A 291 30.35 0.25 -12.34
CA TYR A 291 30.91 1.59 -12.10
C TYR A 291 30.20 2.65 -12.95
N TYR A 292 29.81 3.78 -12.33
CA TYR A 292 29.13 4.86 -13.05
C TYR A 292 30.18 5.77 -13.72
N GLY A 293 30.86 5.23 -14.74
CA GLY A 293 31.82 5.96 -15.55
C GLY A 293 31.15 6.87 -16.58
N SER A 294 31.96 7.64 -17.32
CA SER A 294 31.50 8.50 -18.42
C SER A 294 30.67 7.73 -19.45
N GLY A 295 31.06 6.51 -19.79
CA GLY A 295 30.30 5.65 -20.70
C GLY A 295 28.88 5.34 -20.20
N THR A 296 28.70 5.08 -18.89
CA THR A 296 27.37 4.84 -18.31
C THR A 296 26.55 6.12 -18.29
N ALA A 297 27.16 7.26 -17.96
CA ALA A 297 26.50 8.57 -18.02
C ALA A 297 26.00 8.90 -19.43
N SER A 298 26.86 8.81 -20.45
CA SER A 298 26.47 9.04 -21.84
C SER A 298 25.45 8.01 -22.34
N GLY A 299 25.54 6.75 -21.91
CA GLY A 299 24.55 5.73 -22.24
C GLY A 299 23.16 6.02 -21.66
N TYR A 300 23.11 6.57 -20.46
CA TYR A 300 21.87 7.05 -19.82
C TYR A 300 21.31 8.29 -20.55
N GLU A 301 22.15 9.28 -20.86
CA GLU A 301 21.73 10.48 -21.61
C GLU A 301 21.21 10.13 -23.02
N ASN A 302 21.89 9.24 -23.73
CA ASN A 302 21.43 8.73 -25.03
C ASN A 302 20.05 8.05 -24.91
N PHE A 303 19.84 7.24 -23.87
CA PHE A 303 18.55 6.60 -23.62
C PHE A 303 17.43 7.61 -23.38
N LEU A 304 17.68 8.65 -22.57
CA LEU A 304 16.71 9.73 -22.33
C LEU A 304 16.26 10.42 -23.63
N GLN A 305 17.19 10.67 -24.56
CA GLN A 305 16.91 11.36 -25.82
C GLN A 305 16.16 10.48 -26.82
N GLN A 306 16.54 9.20 -26.90
CA GLN A 306 16.06 8.26 -27.92
C GLN A 306 14.75 7.54 -27.51
N ASN A 307 14.57 7.20 -26.23
CA ASN A 307 13.43 6.43 -25.77
C ASN A 307 12.15 7.29 -25.74
N ARG A 308 11.23 7.04 -26.68
CA ARG A 308 9.95 7.76 -26.82
C ARG A 308 9.09 7.69 -25.54
N THR A 309 9.13 6.57 -24.83
CA THR A 309 8.34 6.36 -23.61
C THR A 309 8.83 7.26 -22.48
N ILE A 310 10.16 7.36 -22.27
CA ILE A 310 10.74 8.33 -21.33
C ILE A 310 10.28 9.75 -21.64
N ARG A 311 10.35 10.19 -22.91
CA ARG A 311 9.92 11.55 -23.27
C ARG A 311 8.43 11.81 -23.04
N LYS A 312 7.55 10.81 -23.25
CA LYS A 312 6.12 10.88 -22.86
C LYS A 312 6.00 11.17 -21.37
N TYR A 313 6.72 10.42 -20.53
CA TYR A 313 6.61 10.54 -19.08
C TYR A 313 7.33 11.77 -18.50
N GLN A 314 8.36 12.31 -19.16
CA GLN A 314 8.94 13.61 -18.80
C GLN A 314 7.87 14.72 -18.88
N VAL A 315 7.18 14.84 -20.02
CA VAL A 315 6.10 15.83 -20.21
C VAL A 315 4.91 15.58 -19.26
N LEU A 316 4.56 14.31 -19.01
CA LEU A 316 3.50 13.98 -18.05
C LEU A 316 3.88 14.40 -16.62
N ALA A 317 5.12 14.13 -16.20
CA ALA A 317 5.59 14.37 -14.84
C ALA A 317 5.76 15.87 -14.51
N GLU A 318 5.90 16.74 -15.51
CA GLU A 318 5.82 18.21 -15.33
C GLU A 318 4.43 18.68 -14.90
N ASN A 319 3.38 17.92 -15.26
CA ASN A 319 1.97 18.28 -15.08
C ASN A 319 1.27 17.40 -14.02
N MET A 320 1.99 16.49 -13.36
CA MET A 320 1.44 15.54 -12.41
C MET A 320 1.60 16.00 -10.96
N ALA A 321 0.50 16.01 -10.20
CA ALA A 321 0.55 16.24 -8.76
C ALA A 321 1.31 15.12 -8.05
N LEU A 322 2.18 15.48 -7.09
CA LEU A 322 3.06 14.50 -6.44
C LEU A 322 2.30 13.60 -5.45
N PRO A 323 2.76 12.34 -5.25
CA PRO A 323 2.14 11.40 -4.31
C PRO A 323 2.12 11.94 -2.87
N GLY A 324 0.93 12.11 -2.31
CA GLY A 324 0.74 12.63 -0.95
C GLY A 324 0.77 14.16 -0.84
N GLN A 325 0.79 14.89 -1.95
CA GLN A 325 0.55 16.34 -2.01
C GLN A 325 -0.89 16.70 -2.45
N GLY A 326 -1.83 15.75 -2.40
CA GLY A 326 -3.24 16.03 -2.70
C GLY A 326 -3.80 17.10 -1.77
N ASP A 327 -4.63 17.99 -2.32
CA ASP A 327 -5.20 19.13 -1.59
C ASP A 327 -5.70 18.73 -0.21
N THR A 328 -5.05 19.26 0.82
CA THR A 328 -5.55 19.08 2.17
C THR A 328 -6.80 19.92 2.31
N ASN A 329 -7.96 19.27 2.37
CA ASN A 329 -9.26 19.93 2.64
C ASN A 329 -9.28 20.66 4.00
N ASN A 330 -8.26 20.43 4.84
CA ASN A 330 -8.05 21.09 6.12
C ASN A 330 -7.43 22.49 5.92
N GLU A 331 -8.21 23.54 6.18
CA GLU A 331 -7.77 24.94 6.11
C GLU A 331 -6.62 25.27 7.08
N LEU A 332 -6.61 24.67 8.28
CA LEU A 332 -5.52 24.89 9.24
C LEU A 332 -4.18 24.38 8.70
N GLN A 333 -4.17 23.26 7.97
CA GLN A 333 -2.96 22.79 7.29
C GLN A 333 -2.48 23.83 6.27
N ARG A 334 -3.37 24.32 5.39
CA ARG A 334 -3.01 25.32 4.37
C ARG A 334 -2.46 26.61 4.98
N VAL A 335 -2.97 27.03 6.14
CA VAL A 335 -2.43 28.18 6.89
C VAL A 335 -1.04 27.87 7.45
N ILE A 336 -0.86 26.72 8.10
CA ILE A 336 0.44 26.27 8.66
C ILE A 336 1.50 26.14 7.56
N ASP A 337 1.15 25.59 6.39
CA ASP A 337 2.06 25.42 5.25
C ASP A 337 2.51 26.78 4.70
N ALA A 338 1.58 27.74 4.62
CA ALA A 338 1.85 29.09 4.13
C ALA A 338 2.77 29.93 5.03
N LEU A 339 2.98 29.57 6.31
CA LEU A 339 3.95 30.24 7.20
C LEU A 339 5.39 30.19 6.67
N ALA A 340 5.71 29.25 5.78
CA ALA A 340 7.02 29.18 5.13
C ALA A 340 7.33 30.40 4.24
N THR A 341 6.32 30.94 3.56
CA THR A 341 6.46 31.81 2.39
C THR A 341 5.60 33.07 2.44
N ASN A 342 4.59 33.12 3.31
CA ASN A 342 3.65 34.23 3.42
C ASN A 342 3.53 34.71 4.88
N PRO A 343 4.20 35.82 5.25
CA PRO A 343 4.13 36.40 6.60
C PRO A 343 2.72 36.75 7.08
N SER A 344 1.76 36.99 6.17
CA SER A 344 0.36 37.25 6.57
C SER A 344 -0.38 36.01 7.08
N ALA A 345 0.12 34.80 6.79
CA ALA A 345 -0.50 33.55 7.23
C ALA A 345 -0.53 33.41 8.77
N GLY A 346 0.42 34.01 9.49
CA GLY A 346 0.43 34.02 10.97
C GLY A 346 -0.86 34.59 11.55
N SER A 347 -1.40 35.67 10.97
CA SER A 347 -2.67 36.28 11.41
C SER A 347 -3.90 35.38 11.18
N ARG A 348 -3.84 34.44 10.22
CA ARG A 348 -4.94 33.50 9.96
C ARG A 348 -4.99 32.37 10.99
N LEU A 349 -3.92 32.12 11.74
CA LEU A 349 -3.92 31.16 12.85
C LEU A 349 -4.89 31.59 13.97
N ASP A 350 -5.24 32.87 14.07
CA ASP A 350 -6.17 33.40 15.07
C ASP A 350 -7.61 32.88 14.93
N ALA A 351 -7.99 32.40 13.74
CA ALA A 351 -9.30 31.79 13.50
C ALA A 351 -9.44 30.35 14.05
N PHE A 352 -8.35 29.74 14.52
CA PHE A 352 -8.28 28.32 14.90
C PHE A 352 -8.08 28.16 16.41
N ASN A 353 -8.94 27.35 17.05
CA ASN A 353 -8.88 27.10 18.50
C ASN A 353 -8.02 25.88 18.86
N GLU A 354 -7.58 25.13 17.85
CA GLU A 354 -6.81 23.90 17.97
C GLU A 354 -5.47 24.14 18.69
N PRO A 355 -5.01 23.21 19.55
CA PRO A 355 -3.77 23.38 20.30
C PRO A 355 -2.56 23.64 19.40
N ILE A 356 -2.49 22.94 18.26
CA ILE A 356 -1.42 23.09 17.30
C ILE A 356 -1.39 24.49 16.63
N ALA A 357 -2.54 25.12 16.40
CA ALA A 357 -2.59 26.47 15.85
C ALA A 357 -1.97 27.48 16.84
N ARG A 358 -2.27 27.32 18.13
CA ARG A 358 -1.68 28.13 19.21
C ARG A 358 -0.17 27.89 19.35
N ALA A 359 0.29 26.67 19.13
CA ALA A 359 1.70 26.32 19.11
C ALA A 359 2.45 27.01 17.94
N TYR A 360 1.85 27.09 16.75
CA TYR A 360 2.41 27.86 15.64
C TYR A 360 2.39 29.38 15.87
N ARG A 361 1.40 29.93 16.56
CA ARG A 361 1.45 31.35 16.99
C ARG A 361 2.61 31.61 17.94
N ALA A 362 2.88 30.69 18.88
CA ALA A 362 4.05 30.77 19.75
C ALA A 362 5.37 30.70 18.97
N TYR A 363 5.45 29.88 17.91
CA TYR A 363 6.60 29.81 17.01
C TYR A 363 6.84 31.12 16.25
N GLU A 364 5.80 31.73 15.67
CA GLU A 364 5.92 33.00 14.93
C GLU A 364 6.37 34.13 15.87
N ILE A 365 5.78 34.21 17.07
CA ILE A 365 6.17 35.20 18.10
C ILE A 365 7.63 34.98 18.52
N PHE A 366 8.06 33.74 18.81
CA PHE A 366 9.45 33.47 19.17
C PHE A 366 10.40 33.79 18.01
N SER A 367 10.03 33.45 16.77
CA SER A 367 10.87 33.71 15.59
C SER A 367 11.03 35.22 15.30
N ALA A 368 10.04 36.04 15.65
CA ALA A 368 10.08 37.49 15.45
C ALA A 368 10.65 38.29 16.64
N MET A 369 10.40 37.85 17.88
CA MET A 369 10.64 38.62 19.11
C MET A 369 11.43 37.87 20.19
N GLY A 370 11.73 36.59 19.98
CA GLY A 370 12.44 35.74 20.94
C GLY A 370 11.60 35.25 22.12
N ALA A 371 12.29 34.80 23.16
CA ALA A 371 11.69 34.27 24.38
C ALA A 371 10.82 35.31 25.10
N SER A 372 9.58 34.96 25.46
CA SER A 372 8.66 35.87 26.16
C SER A 372 7.65 35.12 27.05
N PRO A 373 7.05 35.81 28.05
CA PRO A 373 5.96 35.25 28.86
C PRO A 373 4.74 34.82 28.03
N ASP A 374 4.47 35.49 26.91
CA ASP A 374 3.36 35.14 26.02
C ASP A 374 3.62 33.84 25.26
N VAL A 375 4.85 33.63 24.75
CA VAL A 375 5.26 32.34 24.18
C VAL A 375 5.11 31.22 25.21
N ASN A 376 5.60 31.44 26.45
CA ASN A 376 5.46 30.48 27.53
C ASN A 376 3.99 30.15 27.80
N ARG A 377 3.12 31.16 27.93
CA ARG A 377 1.69 30.96 28.17
C ARG A 377 1.02 30.19 27.02
N MET A 378 1.25 30.59 25.78
CA MET A 378 0.66 29.96 24.60
C MET A 378 1.09 28.49 24.46
N MET A 379 2.39 28.21 24.57
CA MET A 379 2.93 26.89 24.31
C MET A 379 2.61 25.89 25.45
N ASN A 380 2.66 26.30 26.71
CA ASN A 380 2.22 25.43 27.82
C ASN A 380 0.72 25.14 27.75
N ALA A 381 -0.12 26.11 27.37
CA ALA A 381 -1.54 25.87 27.15
C ALA A 381 -1.78 24.91 25.97
N ALA A 382 -1.05 25.08 24.86
CA ALA A 382 -1.14 24.19 23.70
C ALA A 382 -0.77 22.74 24.04
N ILE A 383 0.29 22.53 24.82
CA ILE A 383 0.67 21.19 25.30
C ILE A 383 -0.44 20.58 26.16
N ARG A 384 -0.91 21.30 27.18
CA ARG A 384 -1.94 20.78 28.10
C ARG A 384 -3.21 20.39 27.35
N ASP A 385 -3.69 21.24 26.44
CA ASP A 385 -4.91 20.96 25.67
C ASP A 385 -4.74 19.76 24.72
N ALA A 386 -3.56 19.59 24.11
CA ALA A 386 -3.28 18.45 23.21
C ALA A 386 -3.21 17.10 23.94
N PHE A 387 -2.71 17.10 25.18
CA PHE A 387 -2.48 15.88 25.96
C PHE A 387 -3.48 15.63 27.10
N ALA A 388 -4.47 16.51 27.30
CA ALA A 388 -5.44 16.46 28.41
C ALA A 388 -6.19 15.13 28.57
N ASN A 389 -6.39 14.38 27.48
CA ASN A 389 -7.08 13.09 27.47
C ASN A 389 -6.14 11.92 27.09
N GLN A 390 -4.82 12.10 27.19
CA GLN A 390 -3.82 11.09 26.87
C GLN A 390 -3.04 10.65 28.12
N ALA A 391 -2.62 9.37 28.14
CA ALA A 391 -1.69 8.91 29.15
C ALA A 391 -0.29 9.51 28.90
N ALA A 392 0.26 10.22 29.89
CA ALA A 392 1.60 10.79 29.80
C ALA A 392 2.72 9.72 29.84
N THR A 393 2.39 8.48 30.21
CA THR A 393 3.32 7.36 30.29
C THR A 393 3.92 7.03 28.91
N GLY A 394 5.25 7.19 28.78
CA GLY A 394 5.99 6.92 27.54
C GLY A 394 6.30 8.16 26.70
N LEU A 395 5.83 9.35 27.10
CA LEU A 395 6.25 10.60 26.46
C LEU A 395 7.68 10.99 26.89
N PRO A 396 8.46 11.65 26.01
CA PRO A 396 9.81 12.15 26.33
C PRO A 396 9.83 13.39 27.25
N PHE A 397 8.66 13.85 27.68
CA PHE A 397 8.43 15.10 28.41
C PHE A 397 7.14 15.02 29.24
N ASP A 398 6.95 15.94 30.18
CA ASP A 398 5.77 16.02 31.03
C ASP A 398 4.78 17.07 30.48
N PRO A 399 3.62 16.67 29.92
CA PRO A 399 2.67 17.63 29.37
C PRO A 399 1.97 18.51 30.43
N TYR A 400 2.09 18.19 31.72
CA TYR A 400 1.47 18.94 32.82
C TYR A 400 2.42 19.94 33.48
N ALA A 401 3.72 19.87 33.18
CA ALA A 401 4.72 20.80 33.65
C ALA A 401 4.48 22.25 33.16
N THR A 402 5.29 23.19 33.66
CA THR A 402 5.34 24.57 33.15
C THR A 402 6.75 24.85 32.65
N TYR A 403 6.89 24.97 31.34
CA TYR A 403 8.15 25.22 30.65
C TYR A 403 8.37 26.72 30.39
N ALA A 404 9.63 27.15 30.47
CA ALA A 404 10.07 28.46 29.99
C ALA A 404 10.94 28.27 28.74
N TYR A 405 10.44 28.72 27.59
CA TYR A 405 11.11 28.59 26.30
C TYR A 405 12.12 29.71 26.14
N GLN A 406 13.38 29.43 26.46
CA GLN A 406 14.52 30.31 26.20
C GLN A 406 15.24 29.96 24.89
N ASP A 407 15.01 28.75 24.39
CA ASP A 407 15.59 28.19 23.18
C ASP A 407 14.49 27.82 22.17
N ILE A 408 14.73 28.11 20.89
CA ILE A 408 13.80 27.77 19.81
C ILE A 408 13.75 26.25 19.57
N GLY A 409 14.85 25.54 19.80
CA GLY A 409 14.93 24.09 19.66
C GLY A 409 13.95 23.38 20.60
N GLN A 410 13.90 23.78 21.88
CA GLN A 410 12.91 23.27 22.83
C GLN A 410 11.47 23.56 22.40
N LEU A 411 11.19 24.77 21.90
CA LEU A 411 9.86 25.16 21.44
C LEU A 411 9.42 24.32 20.22
N VAL A 412 10.30 24.16 19.24
CA VAL A 412 10.04 23.37 18.03
C VAL A 412 9.91 21.88 18.33
N LEU A 413 10.73 21.35 19.24
CA LEU A 413 10.62 19.97 19.71
C LEU A 413 9.25 19.69 20.34
N HIS A 414 8.74 20.62 21.17
CA HIS A 414 7.39 20.50 21.73
C HIS A 414 6.28 20.70 20.67
N ILE A 415 6.50 21.48 19.60
CA ILE A 415 5.55 21.56 18.46
C ILE A 415 5.44 20.19 17.78
N TYR A 416 6.56 19.49 17.55
CA TYR A 416 6.50 18.14 17.02
C TYR A 416 5.78 17.18 17.96
N TYR A 417 5.98 17.27 19.27
CA TYR A 417 5.23 16.44 20.22
C TYR A 417 3.71 16.66 20.13
N ILE A 418 3.25 17.91 19.94
CA ILE A 418 1.83 18.19 19.67
C ILE A 418 1.34 17.56 18.35
N HIS A 419 2.19 17.46 17.31
CA HIS A 419 1.87 16.72 16.08
C HIS A 419 1.79 15.20 16.27
N CYS A 420 2.38 14.66 17.34
CA CYS A 420 2.24 13.25 17.71
C CYS A 420 0.93 12.98 18.46
N ALA A 421 0.39 13.96 19.19
CA ALA A 421 -0.86 13.81 19.95
C ALA A 421 -2.05 13.39 19.04
N SER A 422 -2.87 12.46 19.52
CA SER A 422 -3.96 11.87 18.72
C SER A 422 -5.11 12.84 18.43
N SER A 423 -5.15 13.98 19.12
CA SER A 423 -6.03 15.12 18.82
C SER A 423 -5.66 15.84 17.52
N THR A 424 -4.44 15.64 17.00
CA THR A 424 -3.90 16.47 15.92
C THR A 424 -4.20 15.85 14.55
N ASN A 425 -5.06 16.54 13.80
CA ASN A 425 -5.55 16.15 12.47
C ASN A 425 -4.86 16.90 11.31
N VAL A 426 -3.76 17.58 11.61
CA VAL A 426 -2.79 18.12 10.64
C VAL A 426 -1.50 17.31 10.72
N ALA A 427 -0.67 17.39 9.68
CA ALA A 427 0.68 16.86 9.67
C ALA A 427 1.70 17.99 9.90
N ALA A 428 2.84 17.65 10.47
CA ALA A 428 3.96 18.59 10.60
C ALA A 428 4.41 19.02 9.19
N PRO A 429 4.48 20.34 8.93
CA PRO A 429 4.74 20.85 7.60
C PRO A 429 6.21 20.69 7.25
N CYS A 430 6.50 20.46 5.97
CA CYS A 430 7.86 20.18 5.52
C CYS A 430 8.88 21.25 5.90
N TRP A 431 8.47 22.52 5.85
CA TRP A 431 9.34 23.65 6.12
C TRP A 431 9.89 23.65 7.55
N LEU A 432 9.15 23.09 8.52
CA LEU A 432 9.59 23.03 9.92
C LEU A 432 10.78 22.08 10.07
N ALA A 433 10.75 20.91 9.43
CA ALA A 433 11.85 19.94 9.47
C ALA A 433 13.05 20.40 8.63
N SER A 434 12.79 21.18 7.58
CA SER A 434 13.84 21.80 6.77
C SER A 434 14.58 22.93 7.52
N ARG A 435 13.87 23.71 8.35
CA ARG A 435 14.47 24.75 9.20
C ARG A 435 15.09 24.20 10.49
N HIS A 436 14.52 23.13 11.06
CA HIS A 436 14.84 22.58 12.38
C HIS A 436 15.05 21.05 12.32
N PRO A 437 16.12 20.58 11.64
CA PRO A 437 16.33 19.15 11.36
C PRO A 437 16.75 18.33 12.60
N GLN A 438 17.39 18.95 13.59
CA GLN A 438 17.81 18.25 14.82
C GLN A 438 16.60 17.92 15.69
N GLU A 439 15.67 18.87 15.79
CA GLU A 439 14.41 18.78 16.51
C GLU A 439 13.48 17.76 15.86
N ALA A 440 13.37 17.79 14.52
CA ALA A 440 12.64 16.79 13.76
C ALA A 440 13.19 15.37 14.03
N THR A 441 14.52 15.20 14.02
CA THR A 441 15.20 13.93 14.30
C THR A 441 14.88 13.40 15.71
N ARG A 442 14.97 14.26 16.73
CA ARG A 442 14.63 13.91 18.12
C ARG A 442 13.16 13.56 18.30
N ALA A 443 12.28 14.28 17.61
CA ALA A 443 10.84 14.04 17.64
C ALA A 443 10.45 12.70 17.01
N PHE A 444 11.00 12.37 15.84
CA PHE A 444 10.77 11.05 15.21
C PHE A 444 11.12 9.90 16.15
N GLN A 445 12.27 9.97 16.82
CA GLN A 445 12.72 8.95 17.77
C GLN A 445 11.79 8.84 18.98
N SER A 446 11.34 9.98 19.50
CA SER A 446 10.57 10.04 20.74
C SER A 446 9.10 9.69 20.53
N CYS A 447 8.51 10.03 19.39
CA CYS A 447 7.12 9.69 19.07
C CYS A 447 6.95 8.26 18.53
N ALA A 448 8.02 7.59 18.09
CA ALA A 448 7.96 6.17 17.71
C ALA A 448 7.55 5.24 18.88
N GLY A 449 7.74 5.67 20.13
CA GLY A 449 7.32 4.92 21.32
C GLY A 449 5.99 5.36 21.94
N ALA A 450 5.31 6.37 21.38
CA ALA A 450 4.15 6.99 22.03
C ALA A 450 2.84 6.21 21.74
N PRO A 451 2.07 5.80 22.77
CA PRO A 451 0.86 5.00 22.56
C PRO A 451 -0.21 5.78 21.77
N ASN A 452 -0.61 5.21 20.63
CA ASN A 452 -1.59 5.77 19.68
C ASN A 452 -1.17 7.11 19.00
N ALA A 453 0.13 7.41 18.92
CA ALA A 453 0.63 8.76 18.69
C ALA A 453 1.87 8.84 17.77
N GLY A 454 1.76 8.36 16.53
CA GLY A 454 2.83 8.48 15.52
C GLY A 454 2.92 9.89 14.92
N LEU A 455 4.15 10.42 14.77
CA LEU A 455 4.38 11.74 14.16
C LEU A 455 3.95 11.74 12.67
N LYS A 456 2.88 12.46 12.35
CA LYS A 456 2.45 12.70 10.95
C LYS A 456 3.32 13.79 10.34
N MET A 457 3.94 13.53 9.19
CA MET A 457 4.73 14.52 8.44
C MET A 457 4.24 14.65 7.00
N GLN A 458 4.25 15.88 6.49
CA GLN A 458 3.92 16.13 5.09
C GLN A 458 4.98 15.58 4.12
N ALA A 459 4.54 15.22 2.90
CA ALA A 459 5.42 14.94 1.78
C ALA A 459 6.24 16.18 1.42
N CYS A 460 7.53 16.14 1.76
CA CYS A 460 8.42 17.28 1.54
C CYS A 460 8.79 17.58 0.08
N GLY A 461 8.48 16.70 -0.88
CA GLY A 461 8.94 16.83 -2.26
C GLY A 461 10.47 16.77 -2.42
N GLN A 462 11.20 16.33 -1.39
CA GLN A 462 12.65 16.47 -1.29
C GLN A 462 13.40 15.61 -2.31
N PHE A 463 12.90 14.40 -2.58
CA PHE A 463 13.42 13.53 -3.64
C PHE A 463 12.60 13.69 -4.92
N GLU A 464 11.31 14.04 -4.79
CA GLU A 464 10.37 14.23 -5.90
C GLU A 464 10.64 15.48 -6.74
N ASN A 465 11.60 16.33 -6.35
CA ASN A 465 12.12 17.39 -7.23
C ASN A 465 13.17 16.89 -8.22
N TRP A 466 13.71 15.68 -8.06
CA TRP A 466 14.72 15.12 -8.95
C TRP A 466 14.08 14.60 -10.26
N PRO A 467 14.64 14.92 -11.44
CA PRO A 467 14.03 14.58 -12.73
C PRO A 467 13.75 13.08 -12.90
N GLU A 468 14.68 12.20 -12.53
CA GLU A 468 14.46 10.76 -12.69
C GLU A 468 13.41 10.21 -11.71
N ILE A 469 13.28 10.79 -10.52
CA ILE A 469 12.24 10.39 -9.56
C ILE A 469 10.85 10.87 -10.00
N LYS A 470 10.72 12.09 -10.56
CA LYS A 470 9.47 12.57 -11.17
C LYS A 470 8.97 11.61 -12.26
N VAL A 471 9.86 11.24 -13.19
CA VAL A 471 9.53 10.32 -14.28
C VAL A 471 9.23 8.92 -13.75
N LEU A 472 10.01 8.40 -12.80
CA LEU A 472 9.77 7.11 -12.15
C LEU A 472 8.37 7.04 -11.53
N VAL A 473 7.99 8.05 -10.76
CA VAL A 473 6.69 8.13 -10.08
C VAL A 473 5.55 8.25 -11.10
N ALA A 474 5.71 9.03 -12.16
CA ALA A 474 4.70 9.12 -13.22
C ALA A 474 4.49 7.79 -13.97
N ILE A 475 5.57 7.04 -14.24
CA ILE A 475 5.46 5.69 -14.81
C ILE A 475 4.79 4.74 -13.81
N ALA A 476 5.19 4.77 -12.54
CA ALA A 476 4.61 3.94 -11.49
C ALA A 476 3.09 4.17 -11.40
N ALA A 477 2.66 5.44 -11.40
CA ALA A 477 1.25 5.80 -11.30
C ALA A 477 0.42 5.38 -12.54
N ASP A 478 0.94 5.50 -13.77
CA ASP A 478 0.27 5.00 -15.00
C ASP A 478 0.22 3.46 -15.04
N LEU A 479 1.15 2.78 -14.36
CA LEU A 479 1.13 1.32 -14.15
C LEU A 479 0.12 0.87 -13.08
N ASN A 480 -0.41 1.77 -12.24
CA ASN A 480 -1.39 1.42 -11.22
C ASN A 480 -2.80 1.32 -11.83
N THR A 481 -3.47 0.20 -11.61
CA THR A 481 -4.86 -0.04 -12.04
C THR A 481 -5.87 -0.04 -10.89
N ASP A 482 -5.43 0.26 -9.66
CA ASP A 482 -6.32 0.41 -8.51
C ASP A 482 -7.15 1.71 -8.61
N GLN A 483 -8.47 1.56 -8.64
CA GLN A 483 -9.41 2.69 -8.66
C GLN A 483 -9.65 3.28 -7.26
N ASN A 484 -9.33 2.53 -6.19
CA ASN A 484 -9.62 2.90 -4.80
C ASN A 484 -8.36 3.41 -4.10
N PHE A 485 -7.95 4.62 -4.49
CA PHE A 485 -6.70 5.22 -4.07
C PHE A 485 -6.63 5.51 -2.56
N ASN A 486 -5.86 4.71 -1.82
CA ASN A 486 -5.74 4.81 -0.36
C ASN A 486 -4.84 5.99 0.05
N GLN A 487 -5.47 7.16 0.24
CA GLN A 487 -4.81 8.39 0.67
C GLN A 487 -4.07 8.25 2.02
N GLN A 488 -4.56 7.41 2.93
CA GLN A 488 -3.89 7.19 4.22
C GLN A 488 -2.56 6.44 4.05
N ARG A 489 -2.51 5.43 3.17
CA ARG A 489 -1.27 4.70 2.85
C ARG A 489 -0.26 5.60 2.13
N LEU A 490 -0.71 6.51 1.27
CA LEU A 490 0.16 7.55 0.71
C LEU A 490 0.69 8.53 1.77
N ALA A 491 -0.15 8.99 2.70
CA ALA A 491 0.28 9.89 3.77
C ALA A 491 1.30 9.23 4.72
N GLN A 492 1.16 7.92 4.96
CA GLN A 492 2.16 7.12 5.69
C GLN A 492 3.48 7.02 4.92
N ALA A 493 3.44 6.69 3.62
CA ALA A 493 4.63 6.63 2.78
C ALA A 493 5.32 8.00 2.65
N ALA A 494 4.55 9.09 2.60
CA ALA A 494 5.05 10.47 2.65
C ALA A 494 5.75 10.81 3.98
N THR A 495 5.15 10.42 5.11
CA THR A 495 5.74 10.57 6.45
C THR A 495 7.07 9.82 6.54
N GLU A 496 7.12 8.57 6.09
CA GLU A 496 8.34 7.76 6.10
C GLU A 496 9.42 8.34 5.16
N ARG A 497 9.04 8.87 4.00
CA ARG A 497 9.97 9.56 3.10
C ARG A 497 10.58 10.81 3.73
N ALA A 498 9.77 11.58 4.48
CA ALA A 498 10.25 12.72 5.24
C ALA A 498 11.21 12.30 6.37
N ARG A 499 10.93 11.16 7.05
CA ARG A 499 11.84 10.55 8.03
C ARG A 499 13.17 10.14 7.41
N LEU A 500 13.15 9.39 6.31
CA LEU A 500 14.33 8.96 5.57
C LEU A 500 15.16 10.14 5.05
N TYR A 501 14.52 11.26 4.69
CA TYR A 501 15.25 12.47 4.33
C TYR A 501 15.90 13.14 5.55
N ALA A 502 15.10 13.49 6.56
CA ALA A 502 15.50 14.39 7.66
C ALA A 502 16.34 13.67 8.72
N ALA A 503 15.94 12.44 9.06
CA ALA A 503 16.44 11.65 10.17
C ALA A 503 16.68 10.17 9.77
N PRO A 504 17.46 9.88 8.71
CA PRO A 504 17.74 8.50 8.31
C PRO A 504 18.37 7.68 9.44
N THR A 505 17.89 6.45 9.61
CA THR A 505 18.48 5.46 10.52
C THR A 505 18.89 4.24 9.70
N PRO A 506 20.09 3.66 9.91
CA PRO A 506 20.48 2.44 9.22
C PRO A 506 19.44 1.34 9.44
N LEU A 507 19.04 0.66 8.37
CA LEU A 507 18.11 -0.46 8.45
C LEU A 507 18.77 -1.63 9.19
N ASN A 508 18.00 -2.33 10.03
CA ASN A 508 18.46 -3.59 10.59
C ASN A 508 18.52 -4.69 9.52
N LYS A 509 19.18 -5.82 9.80
CA LYS A 509 19.40 -6.90 8.81
C LYS A 509 18.11 -7.48 8.22
N SER A 510 17.01 -7.49 8.98
CA SER A 510 15.70 -7.97 8.49
C SER A 510 15.04 -6.94 7.59
N GLU A 511 15.07 -5.66 7.99
CA GLU A 511 14.56 -4.52 7.23
C GLU A 511 15.31 -4.33 5.89
N GLN A 512 16.64 -4.44 5.91
CA GLN A 512 17.46 -4.39 4.70
C GLN A 512 17.10 -5.54 3.74
N LYS A 513 17.05 -6.78 4.25
CA LYS A 513 16.66 -7.95 3.44
C LYS A 513 15.23 -7.84 2.90
N ALA A 514 14.33 -7.19 3.64
CA ALA A 514 12.97 -6.92 3.20
C ALA A 514 12.92 -5.97 1.99
N VAL A 515 13.62 -4.83 2.02
CA VAL A 515 13.63 -3.88 0.89
C VAL A 515 14.39 -4.42 -0.33
N GLU A 516 15.45 -5.20 -0.11
CA GLU A 516 16.17 -5.91 -1.17
C GLU A 516 15.29 -6.99 -1.83
N GLY A 517 14.59 -7.78 -1.00
CA GLY A 517 13.63 -8.80 -1.47
C GLY A 517 12.48 -8.18 -2.26
N TRP A 518 11.90 -7.09 -1.77
CA TRP A 518 10.88 -6.32 -2.49
C TRP A 518 11.38 -5.82 -3.85
N SER A 519 12.56 -5.21 -3.91
CA SER A 519 13.14 -4.67 -5.16
C SER A 519 13.39 -5.77 -6.19
N LYS A 520 13.90 -6.93 -5.74
CA LYS A 520 14.09 -8.11 -6.57
C LYS A 520 12.78 -8.70 -7.08
N ASN A 521 11.75 -8.77 -6.23
CA ASN A 521 10.43 -9.25 -6.62
C ASN A 521 9.78 -8.31 -7.64
N LEU A 522 9.76 -7.00 -7.35
CA LEU A 522 9.24 -5.95 -8.23
C LEU A 522 9.84 -6.04 -9.65
N THR A 523 11.16 -6.10 -9.73
CA THR A 523 11.87 -6.20 -11.03
C THR A 523 11.57 -7.53 -11.74
N SER A 524 11.45 -8.64 -11.01
CA SER A 524 11.05 -9.95 -11.57
C SER A 524 9.62 -9.96 -12.11
N GLY A 525 8.65 -9.41 -11.37
CA GLY A 525 7.25 -9.32 -11.79
C GLY A 525 7.06 -8.36 -12.95
N LEU A 526 7.75 -7.22 -12.95
CA LEU A 526 7.77 -6.29 -14.09
C LEU A 526 8.38 -6.93 -15.33
N ASN A 527 9.48 -7.68 -15.22
CA ASN A 527 10.07 -8.44 -16.34
C ASN A 527 9.10 -9.52 -16.88
N THR A 528 8.35 -10.18 -15.99
CA THR A 528 7.34 -11.20 -16.35
C THR A 528 6.08 -10.60 -17.00
N TRP A 529 5.77 -9.33 -16.70
CA TRP A 529 4.73 -8.57 -17.38
C TRP A 529 5.22 -8.02 -18.73
N ALA A 530 6.47 -7.56 -18.78
CA ALA A 530 7.13 -7.04 -19.97
C ALA A 530 7.26 -8.07 -21.08
N SER A 531 7.56 -9.34 -20.75
CA SER A 531 7.73 -10.40 -21.75
C SER A 531 6.46 -10.70 -22.59
N ARG A 532 5.30 -10.16 -22.20
CA ARG A 532 4.00 -10.42 -22.84
C ARG A 532 3.71 -9.53 -24.05
N ASP A 533 4.27 -8.33 -24.12
CA ASP A 533 3.97 -7.36 -25.19
C ASP A 533 5.11 -6.33 -25.39
N PRO A 534 5.49 -5.96 -26.63
CA PRO A 534 6.53 -4.97 -26.89
C PRO A 534 6.31 -3.58 -26.24
N LEU A 535 5.06 -3.13 -26.07
CA LEU A 535 4.74 -1.90 -25.35
C LEU A 535 5.06 -2.04 -23.86
N HIS A 536 4.76 -3.20 -23.26
CA HIS A 536 5.14 -3.48 -21.87
C HIS A 536 6.67 -3.51 -21.71
N GLN A 537 7.42 -4.04 -22.69
CA GLN A 537 8.89 -3.98 -22.69
C GLN A 537 9.39 -2.54 -22.65
N GLN A 538 8.87 -1.65 -23.51
CA GLN A 538 9.27 -0.24 -23.55
C GLN A 538 8.93 0.52 -22.26
N ILE A 539 7.79 0.22 -21.63
CA ILE A 539 7.39 0.83 -20.34
C ILE A 539 8.27 0.28 -19.20
N ASN A 540 8.56 -1.02 -19.19
CA ASN A 540 9.40 -1.65 -18.18
C ASN A 540 10.86 -1.16 -18.26
N ALA A 541 11.44 -1.07 -19.47
CA ALA A 541 12.77 -0.49 -19.68
C ALA A 541 12.83 0.94 -19.13
N ALA A 542 11.86 1.79 -19.52
CA ALA A 542 11.75 3.14 -19.00
C ALA A 542 11.64 3.20 -17.46
N PHE A 543 10.79 2.35 -16.86
CA PHE A 543 10.65 2.26 -15.40
C PHE A 543 11.97 1.87 -14.73
N GLN A 544 12.60 0.77 -15.15
CA GLN A 544 13.80 0.25 -14.49
C GLN A 544 15.00 1.17 -14.69
N THR A 545 15.15 1.82 -15.84
CA THR A 545 16.19 2.85 -16.04
C THR A 545 16.02 4.00 -15.06
N MET A 546 14.79 4.51 -14.85
CA MET A 546 14.55 5.57 -13.86
C MET A 546 14.73 5.06 -12.42
N PHE A 547 14.32 3.82 -12.13
CA PHE A 547 14.46 3.19 -10.82
C PHE A 547 15.92 3.06 -10.40
N PHE A 548 16.77 2.45 -11.23
CA PHE A 548 18.18 2.22 -10.89
C PHE A 548 19.03 3.50 -10.97
N GLN A 549 18.69 4.45 -11.84
CA GLN A 549 19.29 5.79 -11.80
C GLN A 549 18.99 6.49 -10.47
N SER A 550 17.71 6.48 -10.06
CA SER A 550 17.28 7.07 -8.78
C SER A 550 17.94 6.36 -7.61
N GLN A 551 18.05 5.03 -7.64
CA GLN A 551 18.76 4.25 -6.62
C GLN A 551 20.22 4.70 -6.49
N THR A 552 20.95 4.84 -7.61
CA THR A 552 22.35 5.27 -7.61
C THR A 552 22.53 6.66 -6.98
N ARG A 553 21.64 7.61 -7.28
CA ARG A 553 21.70 8.95 -6.65
C ARG A 553 21.31 8.95 -5.17
N LEU A 554 20.34 8.13 -4.79
CA LEU A 554 19.95 7.97 -3.38
C LEU A 554 21.08 7.32 -2.57
N GLU A 555 21.76 6.33 -3.13
CA GLU A 555 22.97 5.74 -2.54
C GLU A 555 24.05 6.81 -2.31
N ASP A 556 24.35 7.66 -3.30
CA ASP A 556 25.30 8.78 -3.13
C ASP A 556 24.81 9.85 -2.13
N TYR A 557 23.51 10.14 -2.10
CA TYR A 557 22.92 11.03 -1.09
C TYR A 557 23.15 10.52 0.33
N PHE A 558 22.86 9.23 0.60
CA PHE A 558 23.09 8.66 1.93
C PHE A 558 24.59 8.52 2.25
N MET A 559 25.44 8.14 1.29
CA MET A 559 26.89 8.15 1.51
C MET A 559 27.43 9.56 1.82
N SER A 560 26.87 10.63 1.23
CA SER A 560 27.22 12.02 1.56
C SER A 560 26.82 12.43 2.99
N LYS A 561 25.84 11.74 3.59
CA LYS A 561 25.45 11.86 5.01
C LYS A 561 26.27 10.96 5.95
N GLY A 562 27.27 10.23 5.43
CA GLY A 562 28.20 9.42 6.22
C GLY A 562 27.74 7.99 6.50
N TYR A 563 26.69 7.50 5.82
CA TYR A 563 26.35 6.07 5.82
C TYR A 563 27.32 5.28 4.94
N ASP A 564 27.64 4.05 5.32
CA ASP A 564 28.42 3.16 4.45
C ASP A 564 27.61 2.72 3.21
N ALA A 565 28.27 2.14 2.20
CA ALA A 565 27.63 1.75 0.95
C ALA A 565 26.49 0.72 1.12
N ASN A 566 26.56 -0.16 2.12
CA ASN A 566 25.53 -1.15 2.40
C ASN A 566 24.32 -0.51 3.08
N GLN A 567 24.56 0.34 4.09
CA GLN A 567 23.53 1.15 4.74
C GLN A 567 22.82 2.08 3.75
N ALA A 568 23.58 2.74 2.88
CA ALA A 568 23.07 3.62 1.84
C ALA A 568 22.22 2.88 0.80
N THR A 569 22.58 1.64 0.45
CA THR A 569 21.76 0.76 -0.42
C THR A 569 20.41 0.47 0.21
N GLY A 570 20.38 0.06 1.49
CA GLY A 570 19.13 -0.18 2.22
C GLY A 570 18.25 1.07 2.31
N LEU A 571 18.83 2.21 2.68
CA LEU A 571 18.13 3.50 2.76
C LEU A 571 17.60 3.99 1.39
N ALA A 572 18.35 3.78 0.31
CA ALA A 572 17.92 4.10 -1.05
C ALA A 572 16.73 3.24 -1.48
N LEU A 573 16.78 1.93 -1.23
CA LEU A 573 15.67 1.02 -1.54
C LEU A 573 14.43 1.30 -0.67
N ALA A 574 14.58 1.62 0.62
CA ALA A 574 13.47 2.09 1.46
C ALA A 574 12.84 3.38 0.91
N THR A 575 13.67 4.34 0.48
CA THR A 575 13.19 5.60 -0.12
C THR A 575 12.40 5.33 -1.41
N LEU A 576 12.92 4.49 -2.31
CA LEU A 576 12.21 4.06 -3.53
C LEU A 576 10.90 3.32 -3.20
N HIS A 577 10.89 2.48 -2.16
CA HIS A 577 9.69 1.81 -1.70
C HIS A 577 8.60 2.82 -1.29
N THR A 578 8.94 3.92 -0.60
CA THR A 578 7.95 4.99 -0.30
C THR A 578 7.42 5.73 -1.54
N LEU A 579 8.13 5.67 -2.67
CA LEU A 579 7.80 6.40 -3.90
C LEU A 579 6.93 5.56 -4.85
N VAL A 580 7.26 4.27 -5.03
CA VAL A 580 6.62 3.43 -6.08
C VAL A 580 5.83 2.22 -5.55
N ALA A 581 6.13 1.69 -4.36
CA ALA A 581 5.64 0.37 -3.97
C ALA A 581 4.11 0.24 -3.93
N TYR A 582 3.38 1.31 -3.56
CA TYR A 582 1.91 1.30 -3.57
C TYR A 582 1.36 1.14 -4.99
N TYR A 583 1.93 1.89 -5.94
CA TYR A 583 1.52 1.85 -7.35
C TYR A 583 1.91 0.54 -8.05
N THR A 584 3.04 -0.05 -7.67
CA THR A 584 3.60 -1.25 -8.31
C THR A 584 3.32 -2.54 -7.54
N GLN A 585 2.45 -2.52 -6.52
CA GLN A 585 2.17 -3.65 -5.62
C GLN A 585 1.80 -4.96 -6.35
N ARG A 586 1.14 -4.86 -7.51
CA ARG A 586 0.71 -6.00 -8.35
C ARG A 586 1.86 -6.77 -9.04
N PHE A 587 3.10 -6.30 -8.89
CA PHE A 587 4.30 -6.88 -9.51
C PHE A 587 5.29 -7.48 -8.49
N VAL A 588 4.90 -7.59 -7.21
CA VAL A 588 5.76 -7.99 -6.07
C VAL A 588 5.37 -9.37 -5.54
#